data_AF-A0A941PMQ2-F1
#
_entry.id   AF-A0A941PMQ2-F1
#
_cell.length_a   1.000
_cell.length_b   1.000
_cell.length_c   1.000
_cell.angle_alpha   90.00
_cell.angle_beta   90.00
_cell.angle_gamma   90.00
#
_symmetry.space_group_name_H-M   'P 1'
#
loop_
_entity.id
_entity.type
_entity.pdbx_description
1 polymer ?
#
loop_
_entity_poly.entity_id
_entity_poly.type
_entity_poly.pdbx_seq_one_letter_code
_entity_poly.pdbx_strand_id
1 'polypeptide(L)'
;MNLEFFVISLLNGVSYGLLLFMLSSGLTLIFSMMGVLNFAHTSFYMLGAYLAYSLSGAIGFWPALVLAPLAVGVLGAAFERYCL
;
A
#
# COMPACT_ATOMS: atom_id res chain seq x y z
N MET A 1 -17.01 23.10 27.57
CA MET A 1 -16.01 22.48 26.67
C MET A 1 -14.65 22.96 27.16
N ASN A 2 -13.84 22.08 27.73
CA ASN A 2 -12.58 22.47 28.36
C ASN A 2 -11.57 22.88 27.28
N LEU A 3 -10.75 23.90 27.55
CA LEU A 3 -9.76 24.43 26.61
C LEU A 3 -8.78 23.33 26.16
N GLU A 4 -8.47 22.40 27.05
CA GLU A 4 -7.63 21.23 26.80
C GLU A 4 -8.22 20.31 25.73
N PHE A 5 -9.52 20.02 25.80
CA PHE A 5 -10.20 19.18 24.80
C PHE A 5 -10.22 19.84 23.42
N PHE A 6 -10.44 21.16 23.38
CA PHE A 6 -10.41 21.93 22.14
C PHE A 6 -9.03 21.87 21.47
N VAL A 7 -7.95 22.09 22.23
CA VAL A 7 -6.57 22.03 21.72
C VAL A 7 -6.22 20.63 21.22
N ILE A 8 -6.58 19.58 21.97
CA ILE A 8 -6.29 18.19 21.57
C ILE A 8 -7.03 17.82 20.28
N SER A 9 -8.32 18.16 20.15
CA SER A 9 -9.08 17.90 18.91
C SER A 9 -8.50 18.66 17.71
N LEU A 10 -8.04 19.88 17.90
CA LEU A 10 -7.38 20.67 16.86
C LEU A 10 -6.06 20.02 16.40
N LEU A 11 -5.23 19.61 17.35
CA LEU A 11 -3.96 18.92 17.07
C LEU A 11 -4.19 17.57 16.37
N ASN A 12 -5.22 16.84 16.78
CA ASN A 12 -5.59 15.57 16.17
C ASN A 12 -6.09 15.77 14.73
N GLY A 13 -6.92 16.79 14.50
CA GLY A 13 -7.39 17.16 13.16
C GLY A 13 -6.24 17.59 12.24
N VAL A 14 -5.29 18.38 12.74
CA VAL A 14 -4.08 18.75 11.97
C VAL A 14 -3.21 17.53 11.67
N SER A 15 -3.01 16.64 12.65
CA SER A 15 -2.23 15.41 12.45
C SER A 15 -2.85 14.50 11.39
N TYR A 16 -4.17 14.28 11.46
CA TYR A 16 -4.90 13.55 10.43
C TYR A 16 -4.85 14.25 9.07
N GLY A 17 -4.99 15.58 9.06
CA GLY A 17 -4.88 16.39 7.84
C GLY A 17 -3.51 16.28 7.18
N LEU A 18 -2.42 16.28 7.96
CA LEU A 18 -1.05 16.09 7.48
C LEU A 18 -0.83 14.69 6.93
N LEU A 19 -1.36 13.65 7.59
CA LEU A 19 -1.31 12.28 7.08
C LEU A 19 -2.01 12.15 5.72
N LEU A 20 -3.23 12.68 5.61
CA LEU A 20 -3.99 12.69 4.36
C LEU A 20 -3.32 13.53 3.28
N PHE A 21 -2.74 14.68 3.65
CA PHE A 21 -1.97 15.54 2.75
C PHE A 21 -0.73 14.82 2.21
N MET A 22 0.04 14.15 3.06
CA MET A 22 1.23 13.41 2.65
C MET A 22 0.88 12.26 1.69
N LEU A 23 -0.23 11.57 1.94
CA LEU A 23 -0.74 10.50 1.08
C LEU A 23 -1.17 11.05 -0.29
N SER A 24 -1.91 12.17 -0.30
CA SER A 24 -2.38 12.84 -1.52
C SER A 24 -1.25 13.48 -2.34
N SER A 25 -0.28 14.11 -1.68
CA SER A 25 0.86 14.76 -2.35
C SER A 25 1.78 13.74 -3.01
N GLY A 26 2.01 12.58 -2.40
CA GLY A 26 2.73 11.48 -3.02
C GLY A 26 2.07 11.00 -4.30
N LEU A 27 0.75 10.84 -4.28
CA LEU A 27 -0.03 10.44 -5.45
C LEU A 27 0.02 11.52 -6.57
N THR A 28 -0.10 12.79 -6.19
CA THR A 28 0.00 13.94 -7.10
C THR A 28 1.38 14.06 -7.73
N LEU A 29 2.46 13.83 -6.96
CA LEU A 29 3.84 13.88 -7.48
C LEU A 29 4.11 12.79 -8.52
N ILE A 30 3.63 11.56 -8.27
CA ILE A 30 3.71 10.45 -9.23
C ILE A 30 2.96 10.80 -10.52
N PHE A 31 1.77 11.39 -10.41
CA PHE A 31 0.98 11.83 -11.57
C PHE A 31 1.61 12.98 -12.32
N SER A 32 2.16 13.95 -11.60
CA SER A 32 2.77 15.14 -12.20
C SER A 32 4.02 14.80 -13.00
N MET A 33 4.74 13.73 -12.65
CA MET A 33 5.97 13.34 -13.34
C MET A 33 5.73 12.35 -14.49
N MET A 34 4.84 11.37 -14.33
CA MET A 34 4.60 10.34 -15.35
C MET A 34 3.42 10.63 -16.28
N GLY A 35 2.53 11.56 -15.95
CA GLY A 35 1.36 11.90 -16.76
C GLY A 35 0.29 10.81 -16.85
N VAL A 36 0.53 9.63 -16.27
CA VAL A 36 -0.36 8.47 -16.28
C VAL A 36 -0.44 7.86 -14.89
N LEU A 37 -1.65 7.40 -14.54
CA LEU A 37 -1.99 6.86 -13.24
C LEU A 37 -1.50 5.39 -13.13
N ASN A 38 -0.25 5.18 -12.70
CA ASN A 38 0.33 3.83 -12.61
C ASN A 38 -0.06 3.12 -11.29
N PHE A 39 -1.10 2.29 -11.34
CA PHE A 39 -1.53 1.43 -10.23
C PHE A 39 -0.84 0.05 -10.20
N ALA A 40 0.10 -0.23 -11.10
CA ALA A 40 0.73 -1.55 -11.19
C ALA A 40 1.42 -1.94 -9.86
N HIS A 41 2.06 -0.98 -9.19
CA HIS A 41 2.73 -1.26 -7.92
C HIS A 41 1.74 -1.64 -6.80
N THR A 42 0.66 -0.89 -6.65
CA THR A 42 -0.36 -1.14 -5.62
C THR A 42 -1.15 -2.43 -5.89
N SER A 43 -1.38 -2.77 -7.16
CA SER A 43 -2.05 -4.02 -7.53
C SER A 43 -1.19 -5.25 -7.21
N PHE A 44 0.12 -5.22 -7.49
CA PHE A 44 1.03 -6.30 -7.09
C PHE A 44 1.16 -6.44 -5.56
N TYR A 45 1.15 -5.31 -4.83
CA TYR A 45 1.14 -5.33 -3.37
C TYR A 45 -0.12 -6.03 -2.81
N MET A 46 -1.31 -5.66 -3.30
CA MET A 46 -2.56 -6.33 -2.88
C MET A 46 -2.59 -7.81 -3.25
N LEU A 47 -2.08 -8.17 -4.43
CA LEU A 47 -2.01 -9.56 -4.89
C LEU A 47 -1.12 -10.39 -3.95
N GLY A 48 -0.02 -9.83 -3.47
CA GLY A 48 0.85 -10.47 -2.47
C GLY A 48 0.20 -10.63 -1.11
N ALA A 49 -0.52 -9.62 -0.64
CA ALA A 49 -1.27 -9.71 0.61
C ALA A 49 -2.37 -10.78 0.54
N TYR A 50 -3.09 -10.87 -0.58
CA TYR A 50 -4.16 -11.85 -0.77
C TYR A 50 -3.61 -13.27 -0.88
N LEU A 51 -2.49 -13.46 -1.57
CA LEU A 51 -1.77 -14.74 -1.62
C LEU A 51 -1.26 -15.12 -0.23
N ALA A 52 -0.64 -14.21 0.51
CA ALA A 52 -0.18 -14.47 1.88
C ALA A 52 -1.33 -14.89 2.80
N TYR A 53 -2.48 -14.20 2.71
CA TYR A 53 -3.67 -14.56 3.48
C TYR A 53 -4.20 -15.95 3.11
N SER A 54 -4.32 -16.23 1.82
CA SER A 54 -4.84 -17.51 1.32
C SER A 54 -3.92 -18.69 1.65
N LEU A 55 -2.59 -18.51 1.49
CA LEU A 55 -1.59 -19.53 1.84
C LEU A 55 -1.49 -19.72 3.36
N SER A 56 -1.64 -18.66 4.15
CA SER A 56 -1.64 -18.75 5.61
C SER A 56 -2.78 -19.66 6.10
N GLY A 57 -3.95 -19.58 5.46
CA GLY A 57 -5.09 -20.45 5.77
C GLY A 57 -4.91 -21.93 5.36
N ALA A 58 -4.13 -22.22 4.33
CA ALA A 58 -3.95 -23.58 3.81
C ALA A 58 -2.73 -24.32 4.36
N ILE A 59 -1.62 -23.60 4.56
CA ILE A 59 -0.29 -24.21 4.80
C ILE A 59 0.35 -23.70 6.11
N GLY A 60 -0.27 -22.70 6.76
CA GLY A 60 0.22 -22.05 7.97
C GLY A 60 1.09 -20.82 7.69
N PHE A 61 1.25 -19.97 8.70
CA PHE A 61 1.90 -18.65 8.57
C PHE A 61 3.36 -18.72 8.09
N TRP A 62 4.15 -19.65 8.63
CA TRP A 62 5.58 -19.77 8.35
C TRP A 62 5.90 -20.04 6.87
N PRO A 63 5.31 -21.07 6.23
CA PRO A 63 5.50 -21.28 4.80
C PRO A 63 4.83 -20.18 3.95
N ALA A 64 3.68 -19.67 4.37
CA ALA A 64 2.99 -18.59 3.65
C ALA A 64 3.81 -17.29 3.57
N LEU A 65 4.55 -16.96 4.63
CA LEU A 65 5.39 -15.76 4.72
C LEU A 65 6.51 -15.75 3.66
N VAL A 66 7.04 -16.92 3.31
CA VAL A 66 8.12 -17.07 2.33
C VAL A 66 7.58 -17.28 0.92
N LEU A 67 6.54 -18.11 0.77
CA LEU A 67 5.96 -18.44 -0.54
C LEU A 67 5.23 -17.27 -1.18
N ALA A 68 4.52 -16.44 -0.42
CA ALA A 68 3.76 -15.32 -0.97
C ALA A 68 4.62 -14.24 -1.67
N PRO A 69 5.72 -13.72 -1.08
CA PRO A 69 6.59 -12.77 -1.77
C PRO A 69 7.34 -13.40 -2.94
N LEU A 70 7.70 -14.70 -2.87
CA LEU A 70 8.29 -15.42 -4.01
C LEU A 70 7.31 -15.53 -5.18
N ALA A 71 6.07 -15.90 -4.92
CA ALA A 71 5.03 -16.02 -5.95
C ALA A 71 4.76 -14.66 -6.62
N VAL A 72 4.67 -13.58 -5.84
CA VAL A 72 4.48 -12.23 -6.38
C VAL A 72 5.71 -11.72 -7.11
N GLY A 73 6.92 -12.02 -6.63
CA GLY A 73 8.16 -11.70 -7.34
C GLY A 73 8.23 -12.36 -8.72
N VAL A 74 7.85 -13.64 -8.82
CA VAL A 74 7.78 -14.35 -10.11
C VAL A 74 6.71 -13.75 -11.02
N LEU A 75 5.53 -13.42 -10.49
CA LEU A 75 4.47 -12.76 -11.25
C LEU A 75 4.90 -11.38 -11.76
N GLY A 76 5.60 -10.59 -10.94
CA GLY A 76 6.16 -9.29 -11.33
C GLY A 76 7.20 -9.43 -12.43
N ALA A 77 8.14 -10.38 -12.31
CA ALA A 77 9.16 -10.66 -13.32
C ALA A 77 8.55 -11.16 -14.63
N ALA A 78 7.50 -12.00 -14.57
CA ALA A 78 6.77 -12.42 -15.75
C ALA A 78 6.07 -11.22 -16.43
N PHE A 79 5.47 -10.32 -15.64
CA PHE A 79 4.82 -9.13 -16.19
C PHE A 79 5.81 -8.22 -16.92
N GLU A 80 7.00 -8.02 -16.36
CA GLU A 80 8.09 -7.28 -17.03
C GLU A 80 8.54 -7.97 -18.33
N ARG A 81 8.54 -9.32 -18.37
CA ARG A 81 8.97 -10.09 -19.56
C ARG A 81 7.93 -10.09 -20.70
N TYR A 82 6.64 -10.03 -20.39
CA TYR A 82 5.56 -10.23 -21.37
C TYR A 82 4.80 -8.95 -21.75
N CYS A 83 4.76 -7.93 -20.88
CA CYS A 83 4.00 -6.70 -21.11
C CYS A 83 4.86 -5.45 -21.38
N LEU A 84 6.15 -5.49 -21.08
CA LEU A 84 7.14 -4.45 -21.39
C LEU A 84 8.14 -4.98 -22.43
#